data_AF-A0A929DJE9-F1
#
_entry.id   AF-A0A929DJE9-F1
#
_cell.length_a   1.000
_cell.length_b   1.000
_cell.length_c   1.000
_cell.angle_alpha   90.00
_cell.angle_beta   90.00
_cell.angle_gamma   90.00
#
_symmetry.space_group_name_H-M   'P 1'
#
loop_
_entity.id
_entity.type
_entity.pdbx_description
1 polymer ?
#
loop_
_entity_poly.entity_id
_entity_poly.type
_entity_poly.pdbx_seq_one_letter_code
_entity_poly.pdbx_strand_id
1 'polypeptide(L)'
;LEKEYNVKLVDLNQDSFQYRYVFGEENRPLPVRIISTFLDPDVYIISASQMKTHNKVLVTLSLKNVLLGCPLNDYKKNDKGLFHTRPTSVTDLCHYNMFHIAREVYPDLAVIDGFEAMEGNGPAWGTPFNSRIAIASLDALAADTLATKIMGFDPKRVLYLSAMTEAGYGQGEIERINVLGTPLDQCLYNFKPHEEMGKLYEL
;
A
#
# COMPACT_ATOMS: atom_id res chain seq x y z
N LEU A 1 -8.57 9.47 22.47
CA LEU A 1 -7.30 8.94 21.92
C LEU A 1 -6.10 9.15 22.84
N GLU A 2 -5.36 10.26 22.81
CA GLU A 2 -4.09 10.38 23.56
C GLU A 2 -4.22 10.09 25.07
N LYS A 3 -5.17 10.76 25.74
CA LYS A 3 -5.44 10.55 27.18
C LYS A 3 -6.05 9.19 27.50
N GLU A 4 -6.76 8.60 26.54
CA GLU A 4 -7.55 7.38 26.72
C GLU A 4 -6.70 6.13 26.58
N TYR A 5 -5.81 6.12 25.59
CA TYR A 5 -4.93 4.98 25.28
C TYR A 5 -3.47 5.22 25.69
N ASN A 6 -3.17 6.36 26.33
CA ASN A 6 -1.80 6.78 26.68
C ASN A 6 -0.85 6.73 25.47
N VAL A 7 -1.30 7.31 24.35
CA VAL A 7 -0.56 7.39 23.09
C VAL A 7 -0.26 8.84 22.75
N LYS A 8 0.74 9.06 21.90
CA LYS A 8 1.05 10.37 21.33
C LYS A 8 0.61 10.41 19.87
N LEU A 9 -0.13 11.44 19.48
CA LEU A 9 -0.41 11.74 18.09
C LEU A 9 0.70 12.64 17.55
N VAL A 10 1.36 12.21 16.48
CA VAL A 10 2.50 12.92 15.90
C VAL A 10 2.23 13.18 14.42
N ASP A 11 2.39 14.43 13.99
CA ASP A 11 2.52 14.75 12.58
C ASP A 11 3.97 14.53 12.15
N LEU A 12 4.23 13.38 11.52
CA LEU A 12 5.56 13.02 11.04
C LEU A 12 6.08 13.95 9.93
N ASN A 13 5.24 14.82 9.34
CA ASN A 13 5.71 15.83 8.39
C ASN A 13 6.52 16.95 9.05
N GLN A 14 6.52 17.05 10.38
CA GLN A 14 7.36 17.98 11.14
C GLN A 14 8.72 17.39 11.52
N ASP A 15 8.94 16.10 11.23
CA ASP A 15 10.18 15.41 11.53
C ASP A 15 11.29 15.77 10.52
N SER A 16 12.52 15.40 10.85
CA SER A 16 13.64 15.43 9.92
C SER A 16 13.40 14.49 8.73
N PHE A 17 14.15 14.69 7.65
CA PHE A 17 14.07 13.86 6.46
C PHE A 17 15.44 13.58 5.87
N GLN A 18 15.51 12.54 5.04
CA GLN A 18 16.66 12.21 4.22
C GLN A 18 16.25 12.17 2.75
N TYR A 19 17.19 12.49 1.86
CA TYR A 19 16.95 12.34 0.42
C TYR A 19 17.12 10.88 -0.01
N ARG A 20 16.20 10.43 -0.87
CA ARG A 20 16.32 9.26 -1.74
C ARG A 20 15.98 9.69 -3.16
N TYR A 21 16.05 8.76 -4.10
CA TYR A 21 15.71 9.01 -5.49
C TYR A 21 14.60 8.07 -5.95
N VAL A 22 13.67 8.64 -6.71
CA VAL A 22 12.60 7.92 -7.41
C VAL A 22 12.66 8.29 -8.88
N PHE A 23 12.07 7.48 -9.74
CA PHE A 23 11.97 7.81 -11.16
C PHE A 23 10.72 8.63 -11.46
N GLY A 24 10.95 9.76 -12.11
CA GLY A 24 9.96 10.63 -12.73
C GLY A 24 9.65 10.24 -14.17
N GLU A 25 8.95 11.12 -14.87
CA GLU A 25 8.74 11.00 -16.32
C GLU A 25 10.06 10.81 -17.07
N GLU A 26 10.02 10.07 -18.18
CA GLU A 26 11.19 9.70 -18.98
C GLU A 26 12.30 8.99 -18.18
N ASN A 27 11.93 8.33 -17.07
CA ASN A 27 12.84 7.67 -16.14
C ASN A 27 13.90 8.60 -15.53
N ARG A 28 13.62 9.91 -15.46
CA ARG A 28 14.55 10.87 -14.84
C ARG A 28 14.62 10.64 -13.33
N PRO A 29 15.81 10.53 -12.72
CA PRO A 29 15.91 10.49 -11.26
C PRO A 29 15.45 11.81 -10.65
N LEU A 30 14.54 11.71 -9.67
CA LEU A 30 14.01 12.84 -8.91
C LEU A 30 14.36 12.68 -7.43
N PRO A 31 14.90 13.72 -6.77
CA PRO A 31 15.12 13.68 -5.34
C PRO A 31 13.76 13.73 -4.61
N VAL A 32 13.53 12.74 -3.75
CA VAL A 32 12.39 12.67 -2.83
C VAL A 32 12.90 12.78 -1.41
N ARG A 33 12.21 13.56 -0.58
CA ARG A 33 12.42 13.61 0.87
C ARG A 33 11.62 12.49 1.52
N ILE A 34 12.30 11.58 2.20
CA ILE A 34 11.70 10.53 3.02
C ILE A 34 11.87 10.93 4.48
N ILE A 35 10.78 10.91 5.24
CA ILE A 35 10.76 11.22 6.67
C ILE A 35 11.69 10.24 7.42
N SER A 36 12.60 10.76 8.25
CA SER A 36 13.65 9.98 8.91
C SER A 36 13.10 8.87 9.81
N THR A 37 11.99 9.10 10.50
CA THR A 37 11.32 8.05 11.32
C THR A 37 11.05 6.76 10.53
N PHE A 38 10.72 6.83 9.23
CA PHE A 38 10.47 5.64 8.42
C PHE A 38 11.75 4.89 8.00
N LEU A 39 12.91 5.50 8.17
CA LEU A 39 14.22 4.96 7.82
C LEU A 39 15.01 4.50 9.06
N ASP A 40 14.47 4.72 10.26
CA ASP A 40 15.12 4.41 11.51
C ASP A 40 14.92 2.92 11.86
N PRO A 41 15.99 2.11 11.91
CA PRO A 41 15.88 0.68 12.21
C PRO A 41 15.44 0.39 13.65
N ASP A 42 15.48 1.37 14.56
CA ASP A 42 15.02 1.23 15.94
C ASP A 42 13.51 1.54 16.10
N VAL A 43 12.84 1.93 15.02
CA VAL A 43 11.40 2.23 14.99
C VAL A 43 10.62 1.03 14.47
N TYR A 44 9.68 0.53 15.28
CA TYR A 44 8.72 -0.49 14.87
C TYR A 44 7.48 0.14 14.21
N ILE A 45 7.27 -0.12 12.93
CA ILE A 45 6.23 0.49 12.10
C ILE A 45 5.00 -0.43 12.03
N ILE A 46 3.90 0.02 12.64
CA ILE A 46 2.59 -0.62 12.49
C ILE A 46 1.79 0.15 11.44
N SER A 47 1.49 -0.50 10.32
CA SER A 47 0.57 0.05 9.32
C SER A 47 -0.86 -0.34 9.64
N ALA A 48 -1.68 0.64 10.02
CA ALA A 48 -3.13 0.49 10.11
C ALA A 48 -3.76 1.10 8.84
N SER A 49 -4.32 0.25 7.97
CA SER A 49 -4.79 0.64 6.64
C SER A 49 -6.23 0.21 6.41
N GLN A 50 -6.94 0.95 5.55
CA GLN A 50 -8.28 0.58 5.11
C GLN A 50 -8.21 -0.21 3.81
N MET A 51 -8.97 -1.30 3.72
CA MET A 51 -9.13 -2.07 2.50
C MET A 51 -9.90 -1.28 1.43
N LYS A 52 -9.24 -0.93 0.31
CA LYS A 52 -9.92 -0.20 -0.77
C LYS A 52 -9.35 -0.41 -2.16
N THR A 53 -10.16 -0.17 -3.19
CA THR A 53 -9.70 -0.08 -4.59
C THR A 53 -8.99 1.24 -4.88
N HIS A 54 -8.21 1.28 -5.96
CA HIS A 54 -7.41 2.46 -6.35
C HIS A 54 -7.25 2.60 -7.86
N ASN A 55 -7.36 3.83 -8.36
CA ASN A 55 -7.24 4.22 -9.77
C ASN A 55 -5.84 4.13 -10.43
N LYS A 56 -4.86 3.51 -9.77
CA LYS A 56 -3.46 3.48 -10.27
C LYS A 56 -2.79 2.15 -10.01
N VAL A 57 -3.04 1.57 -8.85
CA VAL A 57 -2.33 0.37 -8.41
C VAL A 57 -3.27 -0.75 -7.99
N LEU A 58 -4.51 -0.70 -8.52
CA LEU A 58 -5.64 -1.59 -8.28
C LEU A 58 -6.24 -1.54 -6.87
N VAL A 59 -5.40 -1.64 -5.84
CA VAL A 59 -5.81 -1.66 -4.43
C VAL A 59 -4.93 -0.75 -3.56
N THR A 60 -5.45 -0.27 -2.43
CA THR A 60 -4.68 0.35 -1.36
C THR A 60 -4.88 -0.47 -0.09
N LEU A 61 -3.76 -0.89 0.48
CA LEU A 61 -3.64 -1.77 1.63
C LEU A 61 -2.44 -1.31 2.47
N SER A 62 -1.79 -2.21 3.19
CA SER A 62 -0.77 -1.89 4.19
C SER A 62 0.51 -1.30 3.61
N LEU A 63 1.07 -1.92 2.57
CA LEU A 63 2.34 -1.49 1.98
C LEU A 63 2.21 -0.09 1.39
N LYS A 64 1.18 0.13 0.57
CA LYS A 64 0.93 1.46 -0.02
C LYS A 64 0.67 2.54 1.02
N ASN A 65 0.01 2.20 2.14
CA ASN A 65 -0.25 3.13 3.23
C ASN A 65 1.06 3.71 3.79
N VAL A 66 2.05 2.85 4.02
CA VAL A 66 3.38 3.26 4.51
C VAL A 66 4.24 3.85 3.40
N LEU A 67 4.33 3.21 2.24
CA LEU A 67 5.20 3.63 1.13
C LEU A 67 4.80 4.97 0.50
N LEU A 68 3.51 5.33 0.56
CA LEU A 68 3.04 6.66 0.17
C LEU A 68 2.74 7.58 1.36
N GLY A 69 3.02 7.12 2.59
CA GLY A 69 3.00 7.91 3.82
C GLY A 69 4.39 8.41 4.24
N CYS A 70 5.46 7.71 3.85
CA CYS A 70 6.84 8.08 4.16
C CYS A 70 7.41 9.30 3.41
N PRO A 71 6.93 9.69 2.20
CA PRO A 71 7.41 10.91 1.55
C PRO A 71 6.92 12.16 2.29
N LEU A 72 7.81 13.13 2.49
CA LEU A 72 7.52 14.34 3.25
C LEU A 72 6.48 15.24 2.54
N ASN A 73 5.53 15.75 3.32
CA ASN A 73 4.65 16.85 2.93
C ASN A 73 4.74 17.99 3.96
N ASP A 74 5.62 18.95 3.71
CA ASP A 74 5.84 20.12 4.59
C ASP A 74 4.79 21.23 4.41
N TYR A 75 3.63 20.90 3.83
CA TYR A 75 2.53 21.81 3.48
C TYR A 75 2.86 22.88 2.44
N LYS A 76 4.10 22.92 1.93
CA LYS A 76 4.53 23.76 0.79
C LYS A 76 4.80 22.92 -0.44
N LYS A 77 5.39 21.74 -0.24
CA LYS A 77 5.73 20.75 -1.26
C LYS A 77 5.37 19.37 -0.73
N ASN A 78 4.60 18.64 -1.53
CA ASN A 78 4.21 17.27 -1.24
C ASN A 78 5.00 16.30 -2.14
N ASP A 79 5.96 15.59 -1.55
CA ASP A 79 6.84 14.68 -2.29
C ASP A 79 6.14 13.36 -2.65
N LYS A 80 5.01 13.02 -2.02
CA LYS A 80 4.18 11.86 -2.40
C LYS A 80 3.76 11.93 -3.88
N GLY A 81 3.53 13.13 -4.40
CA GLY A 81 3.19 13.33 -5.81
C GLY A 81 4.27 12.84 -6.76
N LEU A 82 5.54 12.82 -6.34
CA LEU A 82 6.67 12.38 -7.16
C LEU A 82 6.65 10.87 -7.45
N PHE A 83 5.94 10.08 -6.63
CA PHE A 83 5.69 8.67 -6.90
C PHE A 83 4.65 8.49 -8.02
N HIS A 84 3.80 9.48 -8.24
CA HIS A 84 2.68 9.41 -9.19
C HIS A 84 3.04 10.16 -10.48
N THR A 85 3.71 9.49 -11.41
CA THR A 85 3.94 10.04 -12.76
C THR A 85 2.72 9.79 -13.67
N ARG A 86 2.57 10.59 -14.74
CA ARG A 86 1.42 10.49 -15.65
C ARG A 86 1.39 9.13 -16.37
N PRO A 87 0.19 8.58 -16.62
CA PRO A 87 0.04 7.29 -17.27
C PRO A 87 0.12 7.47 -18.79
N THR A 88 1.28 7.28 -19.39
CA THR A 88 1.38 7.10 -20.86
C THR A 88 1.28 5.63 -21.28
N SER A 89 1.39 4.72 -20.31
CA SER A 89 0.92 3.33 -20.39
C SER A 89 0.77 2.81 -18.97
N VAL A 90 0.24 1.61 -18.81
CA VAL A 90 0.03 0.90 -17.54
C VAL A 90 1.23 1.10 -16.59
N THR A 91 1.02 1.84 -15.50
CA THR A 91 1.43 1.49 -14.12
C THR A 91 2.88 1.15 -13.75
N ASP A 92 3.93 1.48 -14.50
CA ASP A 92 5.27 1.02 -14.08
C ASP A 92 5.93 1.88 -12.99
N LEU A 93 5.96 3.21 -13.15
CA LEU A 93 6.81 4.05 -12.29
C LEU A 93 6.32 4.17 -10.85
N CYS A 94 5.01 4.29 -10.61
CA CYS A 94 4.49 4.32 -9.25
C CYS A 94 4.74 2.99 -8.53
N HIS A 95 4.51 1.87 -9.21
CA HIS A 95 4.79 0.54 -8.68
C HIS A 95 6.28 0.35 -8.43
N TYR A 96 7.13 0.74 -9.39
CA TYR A 96 8.59 0.68 -9.26
C TYR A 96 9.09 1.55 -8.11
N ASN A 97 8.61 2.79 -7.97
CA ASN A 97 9.05 3.68 -6.91
C ASN A 97 8.66 3.13 -5.52
N MET A 98 7.47 2.55 -5.39
CA MET A 98 7.07 1.85 -4.16
C MET A 98 7.95 0.62 -3.90
N PHE A 99 8.18 -0.22 -4.91
CA PHE A 99 9.10 -1.36 -4.84
C PHE A 99 10.52 -0.94 -4.41
N HIS A 100 11.06 0.10 -5.03
CA HIS A 100 12.41 0.60 -4.78
C HIS A 100 12.57 1.10 -3.34
N ILE A 101 11.61 1.90 -2.87
CA ILE A 101 11.62 2.47 -1.52
C ILE A 101 11.35 1.41 -0.44
N ALA A 102 10.62 0.34 -0.76
CA ALA A 102 10.35 -0.75 0.17
C ALA A 102 11.59 -1.49 0.67
N ARG A 103 12.75 -1.28 0.04
CA ARG A 103 14.05 -1.77 0.52
C ARG A 103 14.49 -1.19 1.85
N GLU A 104 14.04 0.02 2.14
CA GLU A 104 14.44 0.79 3.32
C GLU A 104 13.24 1.13 4.20
N VAL A 105 12.04 1.19 3.63
CA VAL A 105 10.80 1.51 4.34
C VAL A 105 9.82 0.36 4.19
N TYR A 106 9.64 -0.42 5.26
CA TYR A 106 8.75 -1.58 5.25
C TYR A 106 7.98 -1.68 6.58
N PRO A 107 6.67 -1.96 6.59
CA PRO A 107 5.93 -2.13 7.83
C PRO A 107 6.33 -3.43 8.56
N ASP A 108 6.63 -3.34 9.85
CA ASP A 108 6.88 -4.51 10.71
C ASP A 108 5.60 -5.25 11.12
N LEU A 109 4.47 -4.56 11.12
CA LEU A 109 3.15 -5.16 11.31
C LEU A 109 2.13 -4.50 10.39
N ALA A 110 1.54 -5.30 9.51
CA ALA A 110 0.40 -4.90 8.69
C ALA A 110 -0.90 -5.21 9.43
N VAL A 111 -1.79 -4.23 9.52
CA VAL A 111 -3.17 -4.36 9.96
C VAL A 111 -4.07 -3.72 8.89
N ILE A 112 -4.85 -4.55 8.22
CA ILE A 112 -5.80 -4.14 7.18
C ILE A 112 -7.19 -4.26 7.76
N ASP A 113 -7.84 -3.13 7.95
CA ASP A 113 -9.23 -3.02 8.37
C ASP A 113 -10.15 -3.02 7.13
N GLY A 114 -10.90 -4.10 7.00
CA GLY A 114 -11.97 -4.27 6.02
C GLY A 114 -13.33 -4.43 6.70
N PHE A 115 -13.55 -3.85 7.88
CA PHE A 115 -14.88 -3.85 8.50
C PHE A 115 -15.87 -3.15 7.58
N GLU A 116 -15.53 -1.93 7.17
CA GLU A 116 -16.13 -1.21 6.04
C GLU A 116 -15.02 -0.86 5.03
N ALA A 117 -14.93 -1.68 3.98
CA ALA A 117 -14.01 -1.48 2.87
C ALA A 117 -14.59 -0.49 1.84
N MET A 118 -13.84 -0.23 0.78
CA MET A 118 -14.29 0.62 -0.33
C MET A 118 -14.01 -0.05 -1.69
N GLU A 119 -15.05 -0.19 -2.50
CA GLU A 119 -14.95 -0.69 -3.88
C GLU A 119 -15.24 0.42 -4.91
N GLY A 120 -15.03 0.12 -6.19
CA GLY A 120 -15.33 1.03 -7.30
C GLY A 120 -14.31 2.15 -7.40
N ASN A 121 -14.78 3.40 -7.52
CA ASN A 121 -13.94 4.57 -7.82
C ASN A 121 -13.12 5.11 -6.63
N GLY A 122 -12.50 4.22 -5.85
CA GLY A 122 -11.51 4.55 -4.83
C GLY A 122 -10.21 5.15 -5.40
N PRO A 123 -9.41 5.88 -4.60
CA PRO A 123 -9.48 5.94 -3.14
C PRO A 123 -10.39 7.07 -2.60
N ALA A 124 -11.00 7.89 -3.46
CA ALA A 124 -11.76 9.08 -3.05
C ALA A 124 -13.27 8.97 -3.27
N TRP A 125 -13.69 8.32 -4.36
CA TRP A 125 -15.09 8.32 -4.84
C TRP A 125 -15.66 6.91 -4.96
N GLY A 126 -15.12 5.97 -4.17
CA GLY A 126 -15.62 4.60 -4.12
C GLY A 126 -16.92 4.49 -3.34
N THR A 127 -17.50 3.30 -3.36
CA THR A 127 -18.69 2.95 -2.58
C THR A 127 -18.29 2.09 -1.39
N PRO A 128 -18.86 2.32 -0.19
CA PRO A 128 -18.64 1.45 0.96
C PRO A 128 -19.02 -0.01 0.64
N PHE A 129 -18.18 -0.95 1.10
CA PHE A 129 -18.39 -2.38 0.96
C PHE A 129 -18.26 -3.07 2.31
N ASN A 130 -19.28 -3.82 2.70
CA ASN A 130 -19.36 -4.41 4.03
C ASN A 130 -18.68 -5.79 4.09
N SER A 131 -17.35 -5.83 4.00
CA SER A 131 -16.59 -7.08 4.02
C SER A 131 -16.47 -7.70 5.42
N ARG A 132 -16.52 -6.92 6.50
CA ARG A 132 -16.43 -7.41 7.91
C ARG A 132 -15.22 -8.31 8.20
N ILE A 133 -14.10 -8.02 7.55
CA ILE A 133 -12.85 -8.76 7.76
C ILE A 133 -11.77 -7.83 8.30
N ALA A 134 -10.82 -8.42 9.01
CA ALA A 134 -9.56 -7.78 9.36
C ALA A 134 -8.43 -8.77 9.09
N ILE A 135 -7.30 -8.26 8.60
CA ILE A 135 -6.10 -9.07 8.32
C ILE A 135 -4.95 -8.45 9.09
N ALA A 136 -4.19 -9.28 9.81
CA ALA A 136 -2.98 -8.86 10.48
C ALA A 136 -1.83 -9.83 10.17
N SER A 137 -0.63 -9.30 9.91
CA SER A 137 0.54 -10.10 9.59
C SER A 137 1.83 -9.34 9.90
N LEU A 138 2.86 -10.06 10.34
CA LEU A 138 4.24 -9.55 10.41
C LEU A 138 4.92 -9.51 9.04
N ASP A 139 4.31 -10.15 8.03
CA ASP A 139 4.70 -10.04 6.62
C ASP A 139 3.64 -9.19 5.89
N ALA A 140 3.99 -7.93 5.61
CA ALA A 140 3.09 -6.98 4.97
C ALA A 140 2.77 -7.37 3.52
N LEU A 141 3.71 -8.00 2.81
CA LEU A 141 3.47 -8.53 1.46
C LEU A 141 2.46 -9.68 1.50
N ALA A 142 2.55 -10.58 2.47
CA ALA A 142 1.57 -11.64 2.65
C ALA A 142 0.18 -11.09 2.98
N ALA A 143 0.09 -10.10 3.87
CA ALA A 143 -1.18 -9.45 4.19
C ALA A 143 -1.82 -8.79 2.96
N ASP A 144 -1.05 -7.99 2.21
CA ASP A 144 -1.55 -7.29 1.04
C ASP A 144 -1.91 -8.24 -0.10
N THR A 145 -1.14 -9.31 -0.30
CA THR A 145 -1.41 -10.37 -1.27
C THR A 145 -2.72 -11.09 -0.94
N LEU A 146 -2.87 -11.53 0.31
CA LEU A 146 -4.08 -12.21 0.78
C LEU A 146 -5.31 -11.30 0.66
N ALA A 147 -5.20 -10.04 1.10
CA ALA A 147 -6.26 -9.06 1.00
C ALA A 147 -6.68 -8.80 -0.45
N THR A 148 -5.71 -8.67 -1.35
CA THR A 148 -5.98 -8.49 -2.79
C THR A 148 -6.77 -9.68 -3.36
N LYS A 149 -6.39 -10.90 -2.97
CA LYS A 149 -7.09 -12.12 -3.37
C LYS A 149 -8.51 -12.18 -2.79
N ILE A 150 -8.67 -11.80 -1.53
CA ILE A 150 -9.96 -11.71 -0.84
C ILE A 150 -10.91 -10.73 -1.54
N MET A 151 -10.38 -9.60 -2.01
CA MET A 151 -11.17 -8.61 -2.78
C MET A 151 -11.62 -9.12 -4.16
N GLY A 152 -11.12 -10.28 -4.61
CA GLY A 152 -11.45 -10.86 -5.91
C GLY A 152 -10.49 -10.51 -7.03
N PHE A 153 -9.38 -9.84 -6.73
CA PHE A 153 -8.36 -9.48 -7.71
C PHE A 153 -7.19 -10.49 -7.71
N ASP A 154 -6.51 -10.60 -8.85
CA ASP A 154 -5.27 -11.35 -8.94
C ASP A 154 -4.11 -10.51 -8.36
N PRO A 155 -3.44 -10.94 -7.27
CA PRO A 155 -2.32 -10.21 -6.69
C PRO A 155 -1.18 -9.95 -7.68
N LYS A 156 -1.01 -10.81 -8.70
CA LYS A 156 0.02 -10.64 -9.73
C LYS A 156 -0.22 -9.43 -10.64
N ARG A 157 -1.46 -8.92 -10.71
CA ARG A 157 -1.78 -7.67 -11.43
C ARG A 157 -1.37 -6.41 -10.66
N VAL A 158 -0.97 -6.55 -9.40
CA VAL A 158 -0.43 -5.45 -8.60
C VAL A 158 1.10 -5.49 -8.68
N LEU A 159 1.68 -4.79 -9.66
CA LEU A 159 3.09 -4.97 -10.06
C LEU A 159 4.12 -4.78 -8.92
N TYR A 160 3.82 -3.99 -7.88
CA TYR A 160 4.76 -3.82 -6.78
C TYR A 160 4.72 -5.03 -5.83
N LEU A 161 3.56 -5.69 -5.66
CA LEU A 161 3.47 -6.94 -4.91
C LEU A 161 4.22 -8.06 -5.64
N SER A 162 4.03 -8.17 -6.97
CA SER A 162 4.74 -9.18 -7.76
C SER A 162 6.26 -8.94 -7.75
N ALA A 163 6.71 -7.69 -7.96
CA ALA A 163 8.13 -7.35 -7.91
C ALA A 163 8.75 -7.61 -6.53
N MET A 164 8.05 -7.28 -5.44
CA MET A 164 8.50 -7.58 -4.08
C MET A 164 8.56 -9.09 -3.79
N THR A 165 7.64 -9.87 -4.36
CA THR A 165 7.64 -11.34 -4.27
C THR A 165 8.88 -11.91 -4.95
N GLU A 166 9.15 -11.48 -6.19
CA GLU A 166 10.31 -11.90 -6.97
C GLU A 166 11.64 -11.48 -6.31
N ALA A 167 11.66 -10.32 -5.65
CA ALA A 167 12.84 -9.84 -4.92
C ALA A 167 12.98 -10.44 -3.51
N GLY A 168 12.02 -11.25 -3.05
CA GLY A 168 12.06 -11.91 -1.74
C GLY A 168 11.86 -10.99 -0.54
N TYR A 169 11.09 -9.91 -0.66
CA TYR A 169 10.79 -9.00 0.48
C TYR A 169 9.75 -9.56 1.45
N GLY A 170 9.09 -10.64 1.08
CA GLY A 170 8.08 -11.34 1.86
C GLY A 170 7.44 -12.44 1.03
N GLN A 171 6.29 -12.94 1.47
CA GLN A 171 5.55 -14.00 0.78
C GLN A 171 4.39 -13.45 -0.05
N GLY A 172 4.49 -13.50 -1.37
CA GLY A 172 3.38 -13.17 -2.29
C GLY A 172 2.76 -14.36 -3.02
N GLU A 173 3.22 -15.59 -2.76
CA GLU A 173 2.57 -16.81 -3.24
C GLU A 173 1.46 -17.21 -2.26
N ILE A 174 0.19 -17.05 -2.67
CA ILE A 174 -0.99 -17.34 -1.83
C ILE A 174 -0.93 -18.74 -1.21
N GLU A 175 -0.49 -19.73 -1.99
CA GLU A 175 -0.41 -21.13 -1.58
C GLU A 175 0.60 -21.38 -0.46
N ARG A 176 1.52 -20.44 -0.23
CA ARG A 176 2.53 -20.49 0.84
C ARG A 176 2.18 -19.60 2.04
N ILE A 177 1.06 -18.88 1.99
CA ILE A 177 0.59 -18.06 3.10
C ILE A 177 -0.23 -18.95 4.05
N ASN A 178 0.23 -19.05 5.30
CA ASN A 178 -0.50 -19.77 6.34
C ASN A 178 -1.56 -18.88 7.00
N VAL A 179 -2.84 -19.12 6.69
CA VAL A 179 -3.96 -18.38 7.27
C VAL A 179 -4.37 -19.04 8.59
N LEU A 180 -4.19 -18.34 9.71
CA LEU A 180 -4.53 -18.83 11.05
C LEU A 180 -6.00 -18.61 11.44
N GLY A 181 -6.67 -17.65 10.79
CA GLY A 181 -8.05 -17.26 11.08
C GLY A 181 -9.06 -17.96 10.18
N THR A 182 -10.11 -17.22 9.78
CA THR A 182 -11.12 -17.71 8.86
C THR A 182 -10.47 -18.16 7.54
N PRO A 183 -10.78 -19.37 7.04
CA PRO A 183 -10.27 -19.87 5.76
C PRO A 183 -10.58 -18.93 4.59
N LEU A 184 -9.63 -18.83 3.66
CA LEU A 184 -9.72 -17.91 2.50
C LEU A 184 -10.99 -18.12 1.67
N ASP A 185 -11.38 -19.36 1.43
CA ASP A 185 -12.57 -19.73 0.64
C ASP A 185 -13.89 -19.23 1.22
N GLN A 186 -13.92 -18.88 2.51
CA GLN A 186 -15.08 -18.31 3.19
C GLN A 186 -15.09 -16.77 3.18
N CYS A 187 -14.03 -16.14 2.69
CA CYS A 187 -13.85 -14.69 2.70
C CYS A 187 -13.58 -14.11 1.32
N LEU A 188 -13.98 -14.80 0.24
CA LEU A 188 -13.83 -14.29 -1.11
C LEU A 188 -15.00 -13.37 -1.48
N TYR A 189 -14.66 -12.18 -1.97
CA TYR A 189 -15.60 -11.18 -2.48
C TYR A 189 -15.26 -10.84 -3.94
N ASN A 190 -16.19 -10.17 -4.61
CA ASN A 190 -16.01 -9.66 -5.96
C ASN A 190 -16.15 -8.14 -5.93
N PHE A 191 -15.09 -7.45 -5.51
CA PHE A 191 -15.11 -5.99 -5.45
C PHE A 191 -15.20 -5.42 -6.87
N LYS A 192 -15.98 -4.37 -7.04
CA LYS A 192 -15.93 -3.57 -8.27
C LYS A 192 -14.55 -2.91 -8.38
N PRO A 193 -13.80 -3.09 -9.48
CA PRO A 193 -12.56 -2.35 -9.67
C PRO A 193 -12.84 -0.85 -9.86
N HIS A 194 -11.81 -0.02 -9.68
CA HIS A 194 -11.87 1.35 -10.20
C HIS A 194 -12.02 1.32 -11.72
N GLU A 195 -12.84 2.21 -12.30
CA GLU A 195 -13.18 2.17 -13.73
C GLU A 195 -11.95 2.15 -14.65
N GLU A 196 -10.97 3.05 -14.39
CA GLU A 196 -9.68 3.06 -15.11
C GLU A 196 -8.97 1.70 -15.04
N MET A 197 -8.93 1.05 -13.87
CA MET A 197 -8.23 -0.23 -13.69
C MET A 197 -9.02 -1.40 -14.29
N GLY A 198 -10.35 -1.33 -14.25
CA GLY A 198 -11.23 -2.31 -14.89
C GLY A 198 -11.02 -2.34 -16.40
N LYS A 199 -10.96 -1.16 -17.03
CA LYS A 199 -10.60 -1.02 -18.45
C LYS A 199 -9.19 -1.51 -18.75
N LEU A 200 -8.23 -1.18 -17.90
CA LEU A 200 -6.81 -1.49 -18.11
C LEU A 200 -6.48 -2.98 -18.04
N TYR A 201 -7.14 -3.69 -17.11
CA TYR A 201 -6.88 -5.10 -16.84
C TYR A 201 -8.00 -6.02 -17.33
N GLU A 202 -9.01 -5.49 -18.01
CA GLU A 202 -10.17 -6.27 -18.49
C GLU A 202 -10.83 -7.05 -17.33
N LEU A 203 -11.10 -6.36 -16.21
CA LEU A 203 -11.73 -6.88 -15.00
C LEU A 203 -13.24 -6.60 -14.96
#